data_AF-A0A3D2ILN2-F1
#
_entry.id   AF-A0A3D2ILN2-F1
#
_cell.length_a   1.000
_cell.length_b   1.000
_cell.length_c   1.000
_cell.angle_alpha   90.00
_cell.angle_beta   90.00
_cell.angle_gamma   90.00
#
_symmetry.space_group_name_H-M   'P 1'
#
loop_
_entity.id
_entity.type
_entity.pdbx_description
1 polymer ?
#
loop_
_entity_poly.entity_id
_entity_poly.type
_entity_poly.pdbx_seq_one_letter_code
_entity_poly.pdbx_strand_id
1 'polypeptide(L)'
;NVICNLKPGVLPNHPYRGYYEDRDVFVKEPDSDDAAIGQWWGGQGRFIDFTLPEGRRAWRELLEENILRKGTKTVWNDNCEYDSIEDRNARCSFEGAGGTMAELKIIQSNMMAWTAHKAIANVWPNERPYVINRAGYAGIQRYAQVWGGDNITGWKTVKFNIATILGMGLSGCANMGCDIGGFTGPAPDGELLLRWIQNGIFQPRFVINSANTDNSVTQPWQSEENLPYVREAYAQRYRMLPYLYSLMREASVSGIPAMRPLFLEFPDDPACYKDERMTFLFGPSVLVANVLEPGAKERTLYLPKGCKWYDMNDNFRAYEGGQIITVPVDLGSIPMFLRGNAVYFTSEDIHHILSDTLKTLDLVIGADADSEIVFYDDDGHTQNYKHGEYAATRISVKAGDRKIIAFRKEGSYAGTVERINLKLISKEKGAYWVSVAGKPLTRYIVSDGFEAADEGWFYNMSERSIQVKCRKPEKDEFDIVVSTEKFDLIGMADE
;
A
#
# COMPACT_ATOMS: atom_id res chain seq x y z
N ASN A 1 6.44 -2.29 -18.95
CA ASN A 1 6.87 -0.93 -18.58
C ASN A 1 8.27 -1.03 -17.98
N VAL A 2 9.25 -0.32 -18.52
CA VAL A 2 10.62 -0.26 -17.96
C VAL A 2 10.73 1.03 -17.15
N ILE A 3 11.32 0.98 -15.96
CA ILE A 3 11.49 2.17 -15.10
C ILE A 3 12.93 2.66 -15.22
N CYS A 4 13.12 3.86 -15.76
CA CYS A 4 14.44 4.45 -15.93
C CYS A 4 14.79 5.36 -14.74
N ASN A 5 15.95 5.14 -14.12
CA ASN A 5 16.53 6.01 -13.10
C ASN A 5 17.17 7.24 -13.77
N LEU A 6 16.77 8.43 -13.34
CA LEU A 6 17.19 9.73 -13.83
C LEU A 6 17.77 10.54 -12.70
N LYS A 7 18.78 11.36 -13.00
CA LYS A 7 19.48 12.21 -12.04
C LYS A 7 19.38 13.67 -12.48
N PRO A 8 19.39 14.64 -11.54
CA PRO A 8 19.26 16.06 -11.86
C PRO A 8 20.52 16.69 -12.47
N GLY A 9 21.66 16.00 -12.43
CA GLY A 9 22.89 16.57 -12.98
C GLY A 9 23.46 15.86 -14.20
N VAL A 10 24.29 16.62 -14.88
CA VAL A 10 24.90 16.37 -16.17
C VAL A 10 26.40 16.20 -15.99
N LEU A 11 26.89 15.00 -16.29
CA LEU A 11 28.31 14.66 -16.28
C LEU A 11 29.08 15.35 -17.43
N PRO A 12 30.41 15.55 -17.29
CA PRO A 12 31.27 16.07 -18.36
C PRO A 12 31.21 15.27 -19.67
N ASN A 13 30.94 13.97 -19.60
CA ASN A 13 30.82 13.05 -20.74
C ASN A 13 29.36 12.75 -21.14
N HIS A 14 28.37 13.47 -20.57
CA HIS A 14 26.97 13.28 -20.94
C HIS A 14 26.75 13.65 -22.42
N PRO A 15 26.07 12.80 -23.23
CA PRO A 15 25.96 13.02 -24.67
C PRO A 15 25.22 14.32 -25.04
N TYR A 16 24.29 14.76 -24.18
CA TYR A 16 23.56 16.02 -24.34
C TYR A 16 24.13 17.17 -23.50
N ARG A 17 25.39 17.09 -23.08
CA ARG A 17 26.01 18.16 -22.27
C ARG A 17 25.94 19.53 -22.97
N GLY A 18 26.38 19.61 -24.23
CA GLY A 18 26.36 20.86 -24.99
C GLY A 18 24.95 21.46 -25.12
N TYR A 19 23.93 20.61 -25.31
CA TYR A 19 22.54 21.04 -25.38
C TYR A 19 22.08 21.80 -24.13
N TYR A 20 22.51 21.37 -22.94
CA TYR A 20 22.22 22.03 -21.67
C TYR A 20 23.11 23.25 -21.43
N GLU A 21 24.40 23.19 -21.79
CA GLU A 21 25.33 24.32 -21.68
C GLU A 21 24.89 25.51 -22.55
N ASP A 22 24.52 25.26 -23.80
CA ASP A 22 24.08 26.30 -24.75
C ASP A 22 22.81 27.04 -24.31
N ARG A 23 22.02 26.44 -23.40
CA ARG A 23 20.77 26.99 -22.86
C ARG A 23 20.92 27.59 -21.47
N ASP A 24 22.11 27.51 -20.91
CA ASP A 24 22.46 28.05 -19.60
C ASP A 24 21.53 27.63 -18.45
N VAL A 25 21.30 26.32 -18.31
CA VAL A 25 20.24 25.80 -17.43
C VAL A 25 20.67 25.37 -16.03
N PHE A 26 21.91 25.62 -15.64
CA PHE A 26 22.48 25.08 -14.41
C PHE A 26 22.35 26.03 -13.23
N VAL A 27 22.29 25.48 -12.02
CA VAL A 27 22.56 26.22 -10.78
C VAL A 27 23.93 26.89 -10.91
N LYS A 28 24.09 28.12 -10.42
CA LYS A 28 25.29 28.92 -10.59
C LYS A 28 26.16 28.96 -9.34
N GLU A 29 27.45 29.19 -9.50
CA GLU A 29 28.35 29.51 -8.39
C GLU A 29 27.94 30.84 -7.71
N PRO A 30 28.36 31.09 -6.45
CA PRO A 30 28.03 32.33 -5.74
C PRO A 30 28.60 33.57 -6.41
N ASP A 31 29.86 33.50 -6.84
CA ASP A 31 30.67 34.66 -7.25
C ASP A 31 30.93 34.73 -8.77
N SER A 32 30.39 33.79 -9.54
CA SER A 32 30.51 33.78 -11.01
C SER A 32 29.26 33.21 -11.68
N ASP A 33 29.12 33.45 -12.99
CA ASP A 33 28.05 32.84 -13.80
C ASP A 33 28.39 31.43 -14.27
N ASP A 34 29.46 30.82 -13.74
CA ASP A 34 29.78 29.42 -13.98
C ASP A 34 28.74 28.52 -13.31
N ALA A 35 28.57 27.32 -13.87
CA ALA A 35 27.68 26.32 -13.31
C ALA A 35 28.29 25.73 -12.02
N ALA A 36 27.47 25.65 -10.97
CA ALA A 36 27.79 24.98 -9.72
C ALA A 36 28.14 23.51 -9.97
N ILE A 37 29.23 23.06 -9.37
CA ILE A 37 29.71 21.69 -9.48
C ILE A 37 29.34 20.90 -8.23
N GLY A 38 28.58 19.83 -8.41
CA GLY A 38 28.35 18.83 -7.37
C GLY A 38 29.03 17.50 -7.69
N GLN A 39 29.23 16.66 -6.68
CA GLN A 39 29.85 15.34 -6.82
C GLN A 39 28.85 14.17 -6.65
N TRP A 40 28.96 13.13 -7.47
CA TRP A 40 28.27 11.85 -7.26
C TRP A 40 29.19 10.67 -7.56
N TRP A 41 28.67 9.44 -7.44
CA TRP A 41 29.43 8.20 -7.68
C TRP A 41 30.05 8.11 -9.08
N GLY A 42 29.40 8.66 -10.11
CA GLY A 42 29.94 8.79 -11.47
C GLY A 42 30.93 9.94 -11.71
N GLY A 43 31.29 10.75 -10.70
CA GLY A 43 32.19 11.91 -10.82
C GLY A 43 31.54 13.27 -10.53
N GLN A 44 32.26 14.35 -10.85
CA GLN A 44 31.75 15.72 -10.76
C GLN A 44 30.74 15.99 -11.89
N GLY A 45 29.70 16.76 -11.61
CA GLY A 45 28.69 17.14 -12.60
C GLY A 45 27.99 18.46 -12.25
N ARG A 46 27.29 19.00 -13.24
CA ARG A 46 26.54 20.25 -13.13
C ARG A 46 25.06 19.96 -12.97
N PHE A 47 24.39 20.67 -12.09
CA PHE A 47 23.01 20.36 -11.72
C PHE A 47 22.04 21.31 -12.40
N ILE A 48 21.01 20.75 -13.05
CA ILE A 48 19.97 21.53 -13.69
C ILE A 48 19.21 22.29 -12.60
N ASP A 49 18.99 23.58 -12.82
CA ASP A 49 18.13 24.39 -11.98
C ASP A 49 16.67 24.20 -12.40
N PHE A 50 15.90 23.41 -11.65
CA PHE A 50 14.48 23.22 -11.92
C PHE A 50 13.63 24.40 -11.45
N THR A 51 14.20 25.41 -10.81
CA THR A 51 13.52 26.69 -10.58
C THR A 51 13.63 27.64 -11.77
N LEU A 52 14.45 27.31 -12.78
CA LEU A 52 14.54 28.00 -14.05
C LEU A 52 13.57 27.38 -15.08
N PRO A 53 12.67 28.16 -15.71
CA PRO A 53 11.77 27.67 -16.76
C PRO A 53 12.47 26.95 -17.91
N GLU A 54 13.62 27.47 -18.35
CA GLU A 54 14.38 26.87 -19.45
C GLU A 54 15.03 25.55 -19.03
N GLY A 55 15.50 25.42 -17.79
CA GLY A 55 16.01 24.15 -17.27
C GLY A 55 14.96 23.04 -17.26
N ARG A 56 13.73 23.38 -16.84
CA ARG A 56 12.59 22.45 -16.92
C ARG A 56 12.24 22.08 -18.36
N ARG A 57 12.25 23.06 -19.27
CA ARG A 57 11.94 22.84 -20.70
C ARG A 57 12.98 21.91 -21.33
N ALA A 58 14.26 22.24 -21.18
CA ALA A 58 15.38 21.49 -21.73
C ALA A 58 15.40 20.04 -21.23
N TRP A 59 15.23 19.84 -19.92
CA TRP A 59 15.18 18.51 -19.32
C TRP A 59 13.96 17.71 -19.81
N ARG A 60 12.79 18.35 -19.87
CA ARG A 60 11.55 17.71 -20.36
C ARG A 60 11.67 17.28 -21.82
N GLU A 61 12.22 18.12 -22.70
CA GLU A 61 12.38 17.79 -24.13
C GLU A 61 13.17 16.49 -24.30
N LEU A 62 14.32 16.38 -23.63
CA LEU A 62 15.15 15.19 -23.71
C LEU A 62 14.50 13.98 -23.05
N LEU A 63 13.80 14.16 -21.91
CA LEU A 63 13.03 13.09 -21.26
C LEU A 63 11.96 12.52 -22.20
N GLU A 64 11.17 13.39 -22.82
CA GLU A 64 10.10 12.98 -23.72
C GLU A 64 10.64 12.25 -24.95
N GLU A 65 11.64 12.82 -25.61
CA GLU A 65 12.21 12.28 -26.86
C GLU A 65 12.95 10.96 -26.66
N ASN A 66 13.79 10.89 -25.63
CA ASN A 66 14.76 9.80 -25.48
C ASN A 66 14.28 8.67 -24.59
N ILE A 67 13.30 8.90 -23.71
CA ILE A 67 12.84 7.90 -22.75
C ILE A 67 11.35 7.61 -22.93
N LEU A 68 10.48 8.62 -22.77
CA LEU A 68 9.03 8.38 -22.73
C LEU A 68 8.48 7.92 -24.09
N ARG A 69 8.83 8.60 -25.19
CA ARG A 69 8.40 8.21 -26.55
C ARG A 69 9.04 6.91 -27.04
N LYS A 70 10.00 6.34 -26.30
CA LYS A 70 10.55 5.00 -26.55
C LYS A 70 9.72 3.89 -25.89
N GLY A 71 8.65 4.23 -25.16
CA GLY A 71 7.70 3.28 -24.57
C GLY A 71 7.68 3.25 -23.04
N THR A 72 8.48 4.08 -22.38
CA THR A 72 8.49 4.19 -20.91
C THR A 72 7.35 5.08 -20.43
N LYS A 73 6.67 4.66 -19.35
CA LYS A 73 5.52 5.35 -18.75
C LYS A 73 5.76 5.79 -17.30
N THR A 74 6.99 5.65 -16.82
CA THR A 74 7.37 5.93 -15.44
C THR A 74 8.72 6.60 -15.39
N VAL A 75 8.87 7.55 -14.48
CA VAL A 75 10.14 8.24 -14.22
C VAL A 75 10.58 7.98 -12.79
N TRP A 76 11.83 7.57 -12.60
CA TRP A 76 12.43 7.46 -11.28
C TRP A 76 13.53 8.51 -11.13
N ASN A 77 13.25 9.58 -10.41
CA ASN A 77 14.20 10.63 -10.07
C ASN A 77 14.96 10.27 -8.80
N ASP A 78 16.28 10.20 -8.93
CA ASP A 78 17.21 9.82 -7.87
C ASP A 78 18.29 10.89 -7.71
N ASN A 79 18.94 10.93 -6.54
CA ASN A 79 19.85 12.01 -6.14
C ASN A 79 19.24 13.42 -6.26
N CYS A 80 17.91 13.51 -6.13
CA CYS A 80 17.15 14.74 -6.30
C CYS A 80 17.07 15.59 -5.01
N GLU A 81 17.88 15.28 -3.99
CA GLU A 81 18.10 16.11 -2.80
C GLU A 81 18.97 17.34 -3.13
N TYR A 82 19.80 17.25 -4.18
CA TYR A 82 20.88 18.20 -4.49
C TYR A 82 21.95 18.27 -3.37
N ASP A 83 22.13 17.18 -2.63
CA ASP A 83 23.06 17.15 -1.48
C ASP A 83 24.52 17.39 -1.83
N SER A 84 24.90 17.16 -3.08
CA SER A 84 26.27 17.36 -3.50
C SER A 84 26.62 18.77 -3.96
N ILE A 85 25.64 19.68 -4.03
CA ILE A 85 25.93 21.12 -4.08
C ILE A 85 26.05 21.59 -2.63
N GLU A 86 27.27 21.59 -2.12
CA GLU A 86 27.56 21.91 -0.72
C GLU A 86 27.58 23.41 -0.44
N ASP A 87 27.95 24.24 -1.44
CA ASP A 87 27.94 25.69 -1.28
C ASP A 87 26.49 26.20 -1.21
N ARG A 88 26.12 26.63 -0.01
CA ARG A 88 24.80 27.14 0.31
C ARG A 88 24.45 28.43 -0.42
N ASN A 89 25.46 29.19 -0.86
CA ASN A 89 25.29 30.45 -1.57
C ASN A 89 25.21 30.27 -3.10
N ALA A 90 25.33 29.04 -3.61
CA ALA A 90 25.11 28.75 -5.03
C ALA A 90 23.74 29.29 -5.46
N ARG A 91 23.71 30.01 -6.58
CA ARG A 91 22.57 30.84 -6.98
C ARG A 91 21.59 30.02 -7.84
N CYS A 92 20.31 30.17 -7.54
CA CYS A 92 19.20 29.61 -8.31
C CYS A 92 18.37 30.74 -8.92
N SER A 93 17.69 30.45 -10.02
CA SER A 93 16.88 31.39 -10.79
C SER A 93 15.61 31.80 -10.05
N PHE A 94 14.89 30.85 -9.46
CA PHE A 94 13.58 31.06 -8.82
C PHE A 94 12.60 31.86 -9.68
N GLU A 95 12.31 31.36 -10.89
CA GLU A 95 11.48 32.07 -11.87
C GLU A 95 11.98 33.50 -12.20
N GLY A 96 13.29 33.73 -12.05
CA GLY A 96 13.95 35.03 -12.25
C GLY A 96 14.01 35.93 -11.02
N ALA A 97 13.38 35.56 -9.89
CA ALA A 97 13.46 36.32 -8.64
C ALA A 97 14.83 36.21 -7.95
N GLY A 98 15.61 35.18 -8.29
CA GLY A 98 16.87 34.87 -7.63
C GLY A 98 16.67 34.23 -6.26
N GLY A 99 17.70 33.53 -5.82
CA GLY A 99 17.79 32.95 -4.48
C GLY A 99 18.99 32.03 -4.42
N THR A 100 19.15 31.37 -3.28
CA THR A 100 20.30 30.50 -3.02
C THR A 100 19.88 29.05 -2.83
N MET A 101 20.82 28.12 -2.97
CA MET A 101 20.61 26.72 -2.60
C MET A 101 20.22 26.58 -1.12
N ALA A 102 20.68 27.46 -0.23
CA ALA A 102 20.23 27.48 1.17
C ALA A 102 18.71 27.61 1.32
N GLU A 103 18.07 28.37 0.44
CA GLU A 103 16.65 28.69 0.47
C GLU A 103 15.82 27.73 -0.40
N LEU A 104 16.37 27.33 -1.55
CA LEU A 104 15.60 26.74 -2.65
C LEU A 104 15.93 25.27 -2.92
N LYS A 105 16.95 24.69 -2.27
CA LYS A 105 17.32 23.28 -2.46
C LYS A 105 16.13 22.32 -2.34
N ILE A 106 15.27 22.54 -1.35
CA ILE A 106 14.09 21.71 -1.09
C ILE A 106 13.04 21.75 -2.22
N ILE A 107 12.92 22.87 -2.95
CA ILE A 107 11.92 23.00 -4.01
C ILE A 107 12.41 22.45 -5.35
N GLN A 108 13.74 22.34 -5.56
CA GLN A 108 14.32 21.74 -6.76
C GLN A 108 13.75 20.34 -7.01
N SER A 109 13.69 19.51 -5.96
CA SER A 109 13.16 18.15 -6.04
C SER A 109 11.69 18.09 -6.45
N ASN A 110 10.85 18.96 -5.87
CA ASN A 110 9.44 19.05 -6.19
C ASN A 110 9.22 19.52 -7.64
N MET A 111 10.04 20.47 -8.10
CA MET A 111 9.96 20.98 -9.47
C MET A 111 10.44 19.95 -10.49
N MET A 112 11.43 19.12 -10.15
CA MET A 112 11.84 17.95 -10.96
C MET A 112 10.70 16.94 -11.08
N ALA A 113 10.07 16.57 -9.96
CA ALA A 113 8.91 15.68 -9.96
C ALA A 113 7.73 16.23 -10.77
N TRP A 114 7.41 17.51 -10.57
CA TRP A 114 6.37 18.21 -11.33
C TRP A 114 6.66 18.21 -12.84
N THR A 115 7.91 18.47 -13.22
CA THR A 115 8.34 18.48 -14.62
C THR A 115 8.19 17.09 -15.25
N ALA A 116 8.62 16.03 -14.54
CA ALA A 116 8.46 14.65 -14.97
C ALA A 116 6.97 14.26 -15.11
N HIS A 117 6.14 14.63 -14.13
CA HIS A 117 4.71 14.37 -14.16
C HIS A 117 4.05 15.05 -15.36
N LYS A 118 4.43 16.30 -15.68
CA LYS A 118 3.95 17.01 -16.88
C LYS A 118 4.42 16.36 -18.18
N ALA A 119 5.66 15.89 -18.23
CA ALA A 119 6.21 15.18 -19.39
C ALA A 119 5.43 13.89 -19.69
N ILE A 120 5.17 13.07 -18.66
CA ILE A 120 4.39 11.84 -18.80
C ILE A 120 2.97 12.16 -19.28
N ALA A 121 2.29 13.13 -18.67
CA ALA A 121 0.93 13.52 -19.07
C ALA A 121 0.85 14.08 -20.50
N ASN A 122 1.94 14.67 -21.01
CA ASN A 122 2.02 15.17 -22.38
C ASN A 122 2.19 14.03 -23.40
N VAL A 123 3.06 13.05 -23.10
CA VAL A 123 3.33 11.92 -24.00
C VAL A 123 2.21 10.87 -23.96
N TRP A 124 1.64 10.63 -22.78
CA TRP A 124 0.62 9.63 -22.52
C TRP A 124 -0.66 10.30 -21.98
N PRO A 125 -1.39 11.04 -22.83
CA PRO A 125 -2.62 11.70 -22.41
C PRO A 125 -3.63 10.66 -21.90
N ASN A 126 -4.38 11.04 -20.87
CA ASN A 126 -5.35 10.19 -20.16
C ASN A 126 -4.76 9.01 -19.34
N GLU A 127 -3.46 8.74 -19.38
CA GLU A 127 -2.87 7.76 -18.44
C GLU A 127 -2.55 8.41 -17.09
N ARG A 128 -2.46 7.60 -16.03
CA ARG A 128 -2.03 8.07 -14.69
C ARG A 128 -0.51 8.24 -14.67
N PRO A 129 0.02 9.47 -14.49
CA PRO A 129 1.47 9.65 -14.41
C PRO A 129 2.03 9.00 -13.15
N TYR A 130 3.10 8.22 -13.31
CA TYR A 130 3.80 7.63 -12.18
C TYR A 130 5.26 8.12 -12.15
N VAL A 131 5.58 8.87 -11.10
CA VAL A 131 6.92 9.38 -10.82
C VAL A 131 7.34 8.86 -9.44
N ILE A 132 8.59 8.43 -9.34
CA ILE A 132 9.24 8.05 -8.09
C ILE A 132 10.32 9.10 -7.82
N ASN A 133 10.35 9.66 -6.62
CA ASN A 133 11.32 10.66 -6.19
C ASN A 133 11.97 10.22 -4.89
N ARG A 134 13.29 10.44 -4.73
CA ARG A 134 13.95 10.15 -3.44
C ARG A 134 13.66 11.22 -2.41
N ALA A 135 13.78 12.46 -2.84
CA ALA A 135 13.53 13.64 -2.04
C ALA A 135 12.24 14.34 -2.42
N GLY A 136 11.77 15.18 -1.50
CA GLY A 136 10.68 16.10 -1.71
C GLY A 136 10.42 16.94 -0.48
N TYR A 137 9.73 18.05 -0.68
CA TYR A 137 9.15 18.90 0.35
C TYR A 137 7.63 18.72 0.42
N ALA A 138 6.96 19.39 1.36
CA ALA A 138 5.50 19.40 1.47
C ALA A 138 4.83 19.63 0.10
N GLY A 139 3.87 18.77 -0.24
CA GLY A 139 3.17 18.80 -1.53
C GLY A 139 3.74 17.85 -2.59
N ILE A 140 4.86 17.16 -2.35
CA ILE A 140 5.46 16.19 -3.28
C ILE A 140 4.49 15.08 -3.71
N GLN A 141 3.58 14.66 -2.82
CA GLN A 141 2.60 13.60 -3.07
C GLN A 141 1.64 13.90 -4.24
N ARG A 142 1.56 15.17 -4.67
CA ARG A 142 0.79 15.57 -5.85
C ARG A 142 1.43 15.13 -7.17
N TYR A 143 2.73 14.86 -7.15
CA TYR A 143 3.54 14.64 -8.35
C TYR A 143 4.27 13.30 -8.34
N ALA A 144 4.68 12.79 -7.17
CA ALA A 144 5.50 11.59 -7.08
C ALA A 144 5.22 10.75 -5.82
N GLN A 145 5.47 9.46 -5.95
CA GLN A 145 5.73 8.56 -4.83
C GLN A 145 7.16 8.81 -4.31
N VAL A 146 7.33 8.77 -2.99
CA VAL A 146 8.67 8.76 -2.36
C VAL A 146 8.99 7.40 -1.75
N TRP A 147 10.28 7.08 -1.60
CA TRP A 147 10.74 5.82 -0.97
C TRP A 147 11.80 6.06 0.11
N GLY A 148 12.09 5.05 0.91
CA GLY A 148 12.98 5.13 2.08
C GLY A 148 14.46 5.39 1.80
N GLY A 149 14.85 5.58 0.54
CA GLY A 149 16.24 5.78 0.14
C GLY A 149 17.11 4.54 0.33
N ASP A 150 18.41 4.77 0.50
CA ASP A 150 19.48 3.77 0.50
C ASP A 150 19.57 3.05 1.86
N ASN A 151 18.51 2.35 2.26
CA ASN A 151 18.41 1.74 3.58
C ASN A 151 19.40 0.56 3.78
N ILE A 152 20.09 0.52 4.92
CA ILE A 152 21.11 -0.50 5.22
C ILE A 152 20.49 -1.89 5.39
N THR A 153 21.12 -2.94 4.86
CA THR A 153 20.70 -4.32 5.09
C THR A 153 20.87 -4.72 6.57
N GLY A 154 19.75 -5.02 7.26
CA GLY A 154 19.80 -5.55 8.62
C GLY A 154 18.45 -5.57 9.35
N TRP A 155 18.38 -6.37 10.43
CA TRP A 155 17.19 -6.54 11.27
C TRP A 155 16.69 -5.23 11.89
N LYS A 156 17.61 -4.38 12.35
CA LYS A 156 17.27 -3.05 12.87
C LYS A 156 16.55 -2.21 11.80
N THR A 157 16.98 -2.31 10.55
CA THR A 157 16.40 -1.54 9.44
C THR A 157 14.98 -1.99 9.12
N VAL A 158 14.72 -3.30 8.95
CA VAL A 158 13.35 -3.78 8.67
C VAL A 158 12.38 -3.40 9.80
N LYS A 159 12.83 -3.41 11.06
CA LYS A 159 12.06 -2.95 12.22
C LYS A 159 11.69 -1.47 12.12
N PHE A 160 12.67 -0.59 11.91
CA PHE A 160 12.43 0.86 11.89
C PHE A 160 11.87 1.38 10.56
N ASN A 161 11.96 0.62 9.46
CA ASN A 161 11.27 0.92 8.22
C ASN A 161 9.76 1.06 8.42
N ILE A 162 9.17 0.29 9.34
CA ILE A 162 7.75 0.44 9.72
C ILE A 162 7.50 1.86 10.21
N ALA A 163 8.30 2.36 11.18
CA ALA A 163 8.16 3.72 11.69
C ALA A 163 8.37 4.77 10.60
N THR A 164 9.33 4.57 9.70
CA THR A 164 9.55 5.46 8.54
C THR A 164 8.31 5.54 7.64
N ILE A 165 7.73 4.39 7.27
CA ILE A 165 6.54 4.33 6.40
C ILE A 165 5.34 4.99 7.07
N LEU A 166 5.11 4.69 8.36
CA LEU A 166 4.03 5.31 9.12
C LEU A 166 4.19 6.83 9.21
N GLY A 167 5.40 7.31 9.54
CA GLY A 167 5.70 8.74 9.64
C GLY A 167 5.53 9.47 8.29
N MET A 168 5.98 8.86 7.19
CA MET A 168 5.78 9.42 5.85
C MET A 168 4.30 9.40 5.44
N GLY A 169 3.55 8.35 5.78
CA GLY A 169 2.11 8.27 5.57
C GLY A 169 1.37 9.41 6.27
N LEU A 170 1.67 9.67 7.55
CA LEU A 170 1.13 10.81 8.31
C LEU A 170 1.54 12.17 7.73
N SER A 171 2.68 12.23 7.04
CA SER A 171 3.19 13.43 6.38
C SER A 171 2.61 13.63 4.96
N GLY A 172 1.55 12.90 4.61
CA GLY A 172 0.85 13.00 3.32
C GLY A 172 1.45 12.15 2.21
N CYS A 173 2.52 11.40 2.46
CA CYS A 173 3.14 10.48 1.50
C CYS A 173 2.60 9.06 1.68
N ALA A 174 1.28 8.90 1.46
CA ALA A 174 0.55 7.66 1.75
C ALA A 174 0.94 6.44 0.89
N ASN A 175 1.62 6.64 -0.24
CA ASN A 175 2.06 5.57 -1.16
C ASN A 175 3.53 5.14 -0.93
N MET A 176 4.08 5.33 0.27
CA MET A 176 5.51 5.13 0.54
C MET A 176 5.88 3.64 0.76
N GLY A 177 7.15 3.29 0.56
CA GLY A 177 7.77 2.05 1.02
C GLY A 177 9.29 2.13 1.01
N CYS A 178 9.96 1.15 1.59
CA CYS A 178 11.43 1.06 1.64
C CYS A 178 11.94 -0.01 0.66
N ASP A 179 13.24 -0.04 0.41
CA ASP A 179 13.85 -1.09 -0.42
C ASP A 179 13.91 -2.41 0.36
N ILE A 180 13.20 -3.41 -0.16
CA ILE A 180 13.03 -4.73 0.46
C ILE A 180 14.32 -5.51 0.30
N GLY A 181 14.81 -6.07 1.41
CA GLY A 181 16.09 -6.80 1.47
C GLY A 181 17.30 -5.90 1.77
N GLY A 182 17.14 -4.58 1.80
CA GLY A 182 18.26 -3.65 2.01
C GLY A 182 18.88 -3.19 0.71
N PHE A 183 19.22 -1.90 0.65
CA PHE A 183 19.91 -1.32 -0.49
C PHE A 183 21.44 -1.42 -0.32
N THR A 184 21.98 -1.02 0.83
CA THR A 184 23.44 -0.95 1.04
C THR A 184 23.90 -1.87 2.17
N GLY A 185 25.10 -2.43 2.04
CA GLY A 185 25.67 -3.40 2.96
C GLY A 185 25.78 -4.80 2.35
N PRO A 186 25.98 -5.85 3.16
CA PRO A 186 26.01 -7.22 2.65
C PRO A 186 24.63 -7.63 2.13
N ALA A 187 24.58 -8.68 1.30
CA ALA A 187 23.32 -9.34 0.96
C ALA A 187 22.62 -9.86 2.23
N PRO A 188 21.27 -9.76 2.32
CA PRO A 188 20.53 -10.30 3.45
C PRO A 188 20.63 -11.83 3.46
N ASP A 189 20.72 -12.42 4.66
CA ASP A 189 20.51 -13.86 4.80
C ASP A 189 19.05 -14.25 4.49
N GLY A 190 18.80 -15.56 4.33
CA GLY A 190 17.50 -16.08 3.92
C GLY A 190 16.36 -15.70 4.87
N GLU A 191 16.58 -15.76 6.19
CA GLU A 191 15.54 -15.41 7.17
C GLU A 191 15.25 -13.91 7.16
N LEU A 192 16.29 -13.07 7.16
CA LEU A 192 16.15 -11.62 7.09
C LEU A 192 15.39 -11.20 5.84
N LEU A 193 15.74 -11.75 4.67
CA LEU A 193 15.03 -11.46 3.43
C LEU A 193 13.56 -11.89 3.52
N LEU A 194 13.28 -13.10 4.01
CA LEU A 194 11.93 -13.60 4.16
C LEU A 194 11.09 -12.68 5.06
N ARG A 195 11.60 -12.28 6.23
CA ARG A 195 10.90 -11.35 7.12
C ARG A 195 10.70 -9.98 6.51
N TRP A 196 11.65 -9.51 5.69
CA TRP A 196 11.50 -8.26 4.96
C TRP A 196 10.42 -8.35 3.87
N ILE A 197 10.32 -9.48 3.17
CA ILE A 197 9.24 -9.72 2.19
C ILE A 197 7.89 -9.79 2.91
N GLN A 198 7.78 -10.54 4.01
CA GLN A 198 6.57 -10.63 4.84
C GLN A 198 6.15 -9.27 5.41
N ASN A 199 7.11 -8.40 5.73
CA ASN A 199 6.82 -7.02 6.07
C ASN A 199 6.39 -6.18 4.85
N GLY A 200 7.08 -6.38 3.73
CA GLY A 200 6.96 -5.62 2.50
C GLY A 200 5.58 -5.77 1.83
N ILE A 201 4.91 -6.91 1.98
CA ILE A 201 3.65 -7.18 1.27
C ILE A 201 2.52 -6.19 1.63
N PHE A 202 2.63 -5.49 2.76
CA PHE A 202 1.70 -4.45 3.20
C PHE A 202 2.08 -3.04 2.72
N GLN A 203 3.30 -2.84 2.24
CA GLN A 203 3.78 -1.54 1.78
C GLN A 203 3.14 -1.21 0.42
N PRO A 204 2.60 0.00 0.22
CA PRO A 204 2.14 0.42 -1.11
C PRO A 204 3.22 0.25 -2.20
N ARG A 205 4.46 0.67 -1.90
CA ARG A 205 5.65 0.36 -2.72
C ARG A 205 6.28 -0.96 -2.29
N PHE A 206 6.02 -2.03 -3.04
CA PHE A 206 6.61 -3.35 -2.84
C PHE A 206 7.70 -3.61 -3.88
N VAL A 207 8.93 -3.19 -3.59
CA VAL A 207 10.07 -3.25 -4.53
C VAL A 207 11.31 -3.77 -3.81
N ILE A 208 11.96 -4.77 -4.40
CA ILE A 208 13.32 -5.22 -4.04
C ILE A 208 14.31 -4.42 -4.90
N ASN A 209 15.29 -3.81 -4.24
CA ASN A 209 16.34 -3.02 -4.88
C ASN A 209 17.60 -3.06 -4.00
N SER A 210 18.76 -3.34 -4.61
CA SER A 210 20.00 -3.61 -3.86
C SER A 210 21.26 -3.16 -4.61
N ALA A 211 22.24 -2.70 -3.85
CA ALA A 211 23.62 -2.45 -4.23
C ALA A 211 24.55 -3.08 -3.18
N ASN A 212 24.59 -4.42 -3.17
CA ASN A 212 25.32 -5.18 -2.15
C ASN A 212 26.83 -4.97 -2.27
N THR A 213 27.54 -4.93 -1.14
CA THR A 213 28.98 -4.66 -1.06
C THR A 213 29.86 -5.75 -1.69
N ASP A 214 29.29 -6.93 -1.96
CA ASP A 214 29.97 -8.08 -2.58
C ASP A 214 29.64 -8.24 -4.08
N ASN A 215 28.98 -7.25 -4.68
CA ASN A 215 28.48 -7.27 -6.07
C ASN A 215 27.42 -8.33 -6.37
N SER A 216 26.81 -8.95 -5.35
CA SER A 216 25.63 -9.79 -5.52
C SER A 216 24.37 -8.94 -5.76
N VAL A 217 23.28 -9.60 -6.19
CA VAL A 217 21.96 -8.98 -6.36
C VAL A 217 20.97 -9.70 -5.48
N THR A 218 20.19 -8.94 -4.69
CA THR A 218 19.12 -9.50 -3.87
C THR A 218 17.97 -9.93 -4.77
N GLN A 219 17.65 -11.22 -4.76
CA GLN A 219 16.54 -11.81 -5.50
C GLN A 219 15.59 -12.51 -4.54
N PRO A 220 14.26 -12.45 -4.73
CA PRO A 220 13.32 -13.08 -3.79
C PRO A 220 13.46 -14.61 -3.74
N TRP A 221 14.09 -15.23 -4.75
CA TRP A 221 14.32 -16.68 -4.83
C TRP A 221 15.75 -17.12 -4.45
N GLN A 222 16.56 -16.25 -3.82
CA GLN A 222 17.96 -16.58 -3.52
C GLN A 222 18.16 -17.61 -2.40
N SER A 223 17.12 -17.90 -1.60
CA SER A 223 17.13 -18.91 -0.53
C SER A 223 16.10 -19.98 -0.88
N GLU A 224 16.58 -21.14 -1.34
CA GLU A 224 15.73 -22.24 -1.81
C GLU A 224 14.84 -22.79 -0.70
N GLU A 225 15.36 -22.90 0.52
CA GLU A 225 14.61 -23.38 1.69
C GLU A 225 13.44 -22.47 2.08
N ASN A 226 13.53 -21.17 1.78
CA ASN A 226 12.49 -20.19 2.10
C ASN A 226 11.48 -19.96 0.97
N LEU A 227 11.68 -20.56 -0.21
CA LEU A 227 10.81 -20.35 -1.38
C LEU A 227 9.32 -20.58 -1.12
N PRO A 228 8.88 -21.63 -0.38
CA PRO A 228 7.46 -21.80 -0.09
C PRO A 228 6.86 -20.61 0.67
N TYR A 229 7.59 -20.10 1.67
CA TYR A 229 7.15 -18.96 2.47
C TYR A 229 7.17 -17.65 1.69
N VAL A 230 8.17 -17.46 0.81
CA VAL A 230 8.22 -16.31 -0.10
C VAL A 230 7.03 -16.33 -1.06
N ARG A 231 6.72 -17.49 -1.66
CA ARG A 231 5.56 -17.64 -2.55
C ARG A 231 4.26 -17.31 -1.84
N GLU A 232 4.08 -17.81 -0.62
CA GLU A 232 2.88 -17.51 0.17
C GLU A 232 2.77 -16.02 0.52
N ALA A 233 3.86 -15.35 0.89
CA ALA A 233 3.85 -13.91 1.15
C ALA A 233 3.46 -13.10 -0.10
N TYR A 234 3.97 -13.48 -1.28
CA TYR A 234 3.56 -12.89 -2.55
C TYR A 234 2.08 -13.16 -2.85
N ALA A 235 1.62 -14.41 -2.69
CA ALA A 235 0.21 -14.75 -2.88
C ALA A 235 -0.69 -13.93 -1.95
N GLN A 236 -0.33 -13.79 -0.67
CA GLN A 236 -1.03 -12.94 0.29
C GLN A 236 -1.11 -11.49 -0.20
N ARG A 237 -0.01 -10.90 -0.72
CA ARG A 237 -0.08 -9.54 -1.31
C ARG A 237 -1.12 -9.45 -2.42
N TYR A 238 -1.09 -10.41 -3.33
CA TYR A 238 -1.95 -10.44 -4.50
C TYR A 238 -3.42 -10.63 -4.12
N ARG A 239 -3.70 -11.49 -3.13
CA ARG A 239 -5.03 -11.65 -2.52
C ARG A 239 -5.54 -10.34 -1.93
N MET A 240 -4.66 -9.53 -1.35
CA MET A 240 -4.96 -8.24 -0.72
C MET A 240 -5.10 -7.07 -1.70
N LEU A 241 -4.79 -7.23 -2.99
CA LEU A 241 -4.82 -6.12 -3.94
C LEU A 241 -6.15 -5.35 -3.98
N PRO A 242 -7.34 -5.99 -3.91
CA PRO A 242 -8.61 -5.25 -3.91
C PRO A 242 -8.72 -4.28 -2.73
N TYR A 243 -8.30 -4.74 -1.55
CA TYR A 243 -8.30 -3.94 -0.32
C TYR A 243 -7.22 -2.87 -0.34
N LEU A 244 -5.98 -3.22 -0.71
CA LEU A 244 -4.91 -2.24 -0.87
C LEU A 244 -5.30 -1.15 -1.87
N TYR A 245 -5.89 -1.51 -3.01
CA TYR A 245 -6.31 -0.56 -4.03
C TYR A 245 -7.41 0.38 -3.53
N SER A 246 -8.36 -0.15 -2.75
CA SER A 246 -9.39 0.64 -2.07
C SER A 246 -8.79 1.60 -1.03
N LEU A 247 -7.79 1.17 -0.26
CA LEU A 247 -7.05 2.04 0.66
C LEU A 247 -6.23 3.11 -0.09
N MET A 248 -5.65 2.78 -1.26
CA MET A 248 -4.96 3.76 -2.08
C MET A 248 -5.93 4.80 -2.66
N ARG A 249 -7.16 4.40 -2.99
CA ARG A 249 -8.22 5.35 -3.33
C ARG A 249 -8.55 6.25 -2.15
N GLU A 250 -8.77 5.70 -0.96
CA GLU A 250 -9.04 6.47 0.26
C GLU A 250 -7.90 7.48 0.53
N ALA A 251 -6.65 7.04 0.41
CA ALA A 251 -5.48 7.89 0.54
C ALA A 251 -5.48 9.05 -0.48
N SER A 252 -5.88 8.80 -1.73
CA SER A 252 -5.94 9.83 -2.78
C SER A 252 -6.99 10.91 -2.52
N VAL A 253 -8.03 10.59 -1.75
CA VAL A 253 -9.17 11.49 -1.46
C VAL A 253 -9.00 12.19 -0.10
N SER A 254 -8.59 11.46 0.93
CA SER A 254 -8.55 11.92 2.32
C SER A 254 -7.14 12.16 2.87
N GLY A 255 -6.12 11.57 2.24
CA GLY A 255 -4.75 11.55 2.75
C GLY A 255 -4.47 10.46 3.80
N ILE A 256 -5.48 9.70 4.24
CA ILE A 256 -5.30 8.62 5.22
C ILE A 256 -4.47 7.48 4.59
N PRO A 257 -3.34 7.07 5.21
CA PRO A 257 -2.47 6.05 4.62
C PRO A 257 -3.03 4.62 4.76
N ALA A 258 -2.57 3.72 3.90
CA ALA A 258 -2.90 2.30 3.97
C ALA A 258 -2.29 1.62 5.21
N MET A 259 -1.05 1.96 5.57
CA MET A 259 -0.44 1.57 6.85
C MET A 259 -0.68 2.68 7.87
N ARG A 260 -1.38 2.37 8.96
CA ARG A 260 -1.86 3.32 9.97
C ARG A 260 -1.20 3.04 11.32
N PRO A 261 -0.64 4.04 12.00
CA PRO A 261 -0.19 3.87 13.38
C PRO A 261 -1.41 3.62 14.27
N LEU A 262 -1.24 2.88 15.37
CA LEU A 262 -2.37 2.49 16.22
C LEU A 262 -3.18 3.70 16.71
N PHE A 263 -2.52 4.79 17.10
CA PHE A 263 -3.18 5.98 17.63
C PHE A 263 -4.08 6.70 16.61
N LEU A 264 -3.89 6.49 15.30
CA LEU A 264 -4.74 7.09 14.27
C LEU A 264 -6.15 6.48 14.33
N GLU A 265 -6.23 5.18 14.62
CA GLU A 265 -7.49 4.42 14.70
C GLU A 265 -8.05 4.34 16.13
N PHE A 266 -7.20 4.58 17.13
CA PHE A 266 -7.51 4.49 18.56
C PHE A 266 -6.99 5.71 19.34
N PRO A 267 -7.48 6.94 19.03
CA PRO A 267 -6.99 8.17 19.66
C PRO A 267 -7.28 8.24 21.16
N ASP A 268 -8.33 7.56 21.63
CA ASP A 268 -8.71 7.53 23.05
C ASP A 268 -7.92 6.51 23.88
N ASP A 269 -6.95 5.81 23.26
CA ASP A 269 -6.10 4.83 23.91
C ASP A 269 -4.66 5.33 24.09
N PRO A 270 -4.29 5.84 25.29
CA PRO A 270 -2.94 6.36 25.55
C PRO A 270 -1.82 5.34 25.33
N ALA A 271 -2.11 4.03 25.39
CA ALA A 271 -1.12 2.99 25.12
C ALA A 271 -0.70 2.98 23.65
N CYS A 272 -1.61 3.33 22.72
CA CYS A 272 -1.34 3.37 21.28
C CYS A 272 -0.31 4.45 20.88
N TYR A 273 -0.12 5.48 21.70
CA TYR A 273 0.89 6.53 21.48
C TYR A 273 2.29 6.14 21.96
N LYS A 274 2.38 5.13 22.83
CA LYS A 274 3.62 4.69 23.51
C LYS A 274 4.03 3.28 23.10
N ASP A 275 3.33 2.67 22.14
CA ASP A 275 3.66 1.33 21.69
C ASP A 275 4.95 1.34 20.87
N GLU A 276 5.96 0.62 21.35
CA GLU A 276 7.26 0.47 20.69
C GLU A 276 7.39 -0.87 19.95
N ARG A 277 6.30 -1.64 19.86
CA ARG A 277 6.32 -3.01 19.34
C ARG A 277 6.24 -3.06 17.82
N MET A 278 6.21 -1.91 17.14
CA MET A 278 6.20 -1.78 15.68
C MET A 278 5.04 -2.56 15.03
N THR A 279 3.88 -2.57 15.68
CA THR A 279 2.63 -3.02 15.04
C THR A 279 1.97 -1.85 14.32
N PHE A 280 1.12 -2.18 13.36
CA PHE A 280 0.36 -1.18 12.61
C PHE A 280 -0.98 -1.76 12.20
N LEU A 281 -1.92 -0.86 11.87
CA LEU A 281 -3.17 -1.21 11.22
C LEU A 281 -2.98 -1.15 9.70
N PHE A 282 -3.43 -2.16 8.98
CA PHE A 282 -3.54 -2.15 7.53
C PHE A 282 -4.97 -1.82 7.14
N GLY A 283 -5.16 -0.57 6.72
CA GLY A 283 -6.46 0.10 6.71
C GLY A 283 -7.10 0.10 8.11
N PRO A 284 -8.43 0.24 8.22
CA PRO A 284 -9.10 0.21 9.52
C PRO A 284 -9.31 -1.21 10.08
N SER A 285 -9.09 -2.26 9.27
CA SER A 285 -9.63 -3.59 9.54
C SER A 285 -8.69 -4.57 10.21
N VAL A 286 -7.38 -4.53 9.91
CA VAL A 286 -6.45 -5.60 10.29
C VAL A 286 -5.23 -5.04 11.00
N LEU A 287 -4.96 -5.51 12.22
CA LEU A 287 -3.70 -5.23 12.92
C LEU A 287 -2.65 -6.26 12.48
N VAL A 288 -1.46 -5.78 12.13
CA VAL A 288 -0.34 -6.59 11.66
C VAL A 288 0.80 -6.49 12.67
N ALA A 289 1.34 -7.64 13.07
CA ALA A 289 2.45 -7.75 14.01
C ALA A 289 3.58 -8.62 13.44
N ASN A 290 4.24 -8.12 12.40
CA ASN A 290 5.35 -8.82 11.74
C ASN A 290 6.46 -9.24 12.72
N VAL A 291 7.16 -10.32 12.38
CA VAL A 291 8.32 -10.84 13.11
C VAL A 291 9.57 -10.07 12.69
N LEU A 292 10.25 -9.45 13.65
CA LEU A 292 11.31 -8.45 13.40
C LEU A 292 12.63 -8.76 14.13
N GLU A 293 12.77 -9.96 14.65
CA GLU A 293 13.95 -10.42 15.38
C GLU A 293 14.38 -11.80 14.84
N PRO A 294 15.69 -12.09 14.70
CA PRO A 294 16.20 -13.33 14.13
C PRO A 294 15.85 -14.55 15.00
N GLY A 295 15.43 -15.64 14.37
CA GLY A 295 15.16 -16.92 15.04
C GLY A 295 13.97 -16.90 16.01
N ALA A 296 13.14 -15.85 16.00
CA ALA A 296 12.04 -15.68 16.93
C ALA A 296 11.05 -16.85 16.87
N LYS A 297 10.61 -17.30 18.05
CA LYS A 297 9.60 -18.35 18.25
C LYS A 297 8.29 -17.84 18.81
N GLU A 298 8.29 -16.59 19.25
CA GLU A 298 7.13 -15.91 19.78
C GLU A 298 7.15 -14.43 19.37
N ARG A 299 5.97 -13.82 19.34
CA ARG A 299 5.78 -12.40 19.04
C ARG A 299 4.87 -11.78 20.10
N THR A 300 5.41 -10.83 20.84
CA THR A 300 4.66 -10.03 21.82
C THR A 300 4.12 -8.77 21.16
N LEU A 301 2.82 -8.51 21.28
CA LEU A 301 2.14 -7.36 20.67
C LEU A 301 1.10 -6.75 21.63
N TYR A 302 0.75 -5.48 21.39
CA TYR A 302 -0.36 -4.82 22.05
C TYR A 302 -1.60 -4.86 21.16
N LEU A 303 -2.75 -5.23 21.74
CA LEU A 303 -4.06 -5.13 21.11
C LEU A 303 -4.77 -3.87 21.64
N PRO A 304 -5.06 -2.86 20.80
CA PRO A 304 -5.74 -1.64 21.22
C PRO A 304 -7.07 -1.90 21.93
N LYS A 305 -7.40 -1.06 22.92
CA LYS A 305 -8.66 -1.15 23.67
C LYS A 305 -9.87 -0.67 22.84
N GLY A 306 -11.07 -1.01 23.29
CA GLY A 306 -12.34 -0.51 22.70
C GLY A 306 -12.99 -1.45 21.69
N CYS A 307 -12.33 -2.54 21.32
CA CYS A 307 -12.92 -3.61 20.51
C CYS A 307 -12.28 -4.96 20.85
N LYS A 308 -12.92 -6.04 20.42
CA LYS A 308 -12.28 -7.36 20.35
C LYS A 308 -11.37 -7.45 19.12
N TRP A 309 -10.46 -8.41 19.16
CA TRP A 309 -9.56 -8.76 18.08
C TRP A 309 -9.64 -10.26 17.82
N TYR A 310 -9.63 -10.65 16.55
CA TYR A 310 -9.73 -12.04 16.13
C TYR A 310 -8.45 -12.45 15.39
N ASP A 311 -7.71 -13.40 15.95
CA ASP A 311 -6.44 -13.89 15.40
C ASP A 311 -6.68 -14.68 14.10
N MET A 312 -6.31 -14.09 12.96
CA MET A 312 -6.53 -14.66 11.64
C MET A 312 -5.66 -15.90 11.37
N ASN A 313 -4.67 -16.17 12.22
CA ASN A 313 -3.74 -17.30 12.12
C ASN A 313 -4.15 -18.47 13.05
N ASP A 314 -5.00 -18.23 14.05
CA ASP A 314 -5.47 -19.25 15.01
C ASP A 314 -7.01 -19.34 15.03
N ASN A 315 -7.61 -19.74 13.92
CA ASN A 315 -9.07 -19.96 13.81
C ASN A 315 -9.92 -18.79 14.33
N PHE A 316 -9.45 -17.56 14.12
CA PHE A 316 -10.08 -16.34 14.64
C PHE A 316 -10.20 -16.31 16.15
N ARG A 317 -9.26 -16.88 16.91
CA ARG A 317 -9.28 -16.84 18.37
C ARG A 317 -9.52 -15.41 18.87
N ALA A 318 -10.49 -15.26 19.77
CA ALA A 318 -10.91 -13.95 20.25
C ALA A 318 -10.02 -13.47 21.40
N TYR A 319 -9.67 -12.20 21.36
CA TYR A 319 -8.96 -11.48 22.40
C TYR A 319 -9.70 -10.18 22.70
N GLU A 320 -9.82 -9.85 23.99
CA GLU A 320 -10.24 -8.50 24.39
C GLU A 320 -9.17 -7.47 24.01
N GLY A 321 -9.55 -6.24 23.70
CA GLY A 321 -8.60 -5.15 23.54
C GLY A 321 -7.99 -4.70 24.88
N GLY A 322 -6.98 -3.84 24.81
CA GLY A 322 -6.36 -3.23 25.99
C GLY A 322 -5.31 -4.10 26.67
N GLN A 323 -4.85 -5.17 26.02
CA GLN A 323 -3.91 -6.13 26.59
C GLN A 323 -2.69 -6.34 25.72
N ILE A 324 -1.60 -6.78 26.36
CA ILE A 324 -0.40 -7.28 25.68
C ILE A 324 -0.52 -8.80 25.65
N ILE A 325 -0.35 -9.38 24.47
CA ILE A 325 -0.36 -10.83 24.26
C ILE A 325 0.96 -11.29 23.65
N THR A 326 1.27 -12.57 23.82
CA THR A 326 2.38 -13.25 23.16
C THR A 326 1.82 -14.43 22.38
N VAL A 327 2.12 -14.48 21.08
CA VAL A 327 1.68 -15.57 20.18
C VAL A 327 2.88 -16.35 19.66
N PRO A 328 2.76 -17.67 19.45
CA PRO A 328 3.83 -18.46 18.83
C PRO A 328 4.01 -18.04 17.36
N VAL A 329 5.24 -18.06 16.87
CA VAL A 329 5.57 -17.79 15.46
C VAL A 329 6.62 -18.75 14.93
N ASP A 330 6.54 -19.02 13.63
CA ASP A 330 7.50 -19.75 12.82
C ASP A 330 7.88 -18.94 11.57
N LEU A 331 8.64 -19.54 10.65
CA LEU A 331 9.05 -18.88 9.40
C LEU A 331 7.87 -18.50 8.50
N GLY A 332 6.77 -19.25 8.53
CA GLY A 332 5.58 -18.97 7.72
C GLY A 332 4.65 -17.92 8.34
N SER A 333 4.85 -17.59 9.62
CA SER A 333 3.94 -16.74 10.37
C SER A 333 3.97 -15.27 9.92
N ILE A 334 2.79 -14.75 9.60
CA ILE A 334 2.49 -13.31 9.46
C ILE A 334 1.33 -13.01 10.42
N PRO A 335 1.59 -12.64 11.68
CA PRO A 335 0.53 -12.43 12.67
C PRO A 335 -0.40 -11.28 12.27
N MET A 336 -1.67 -11.61 12.04
CA MET A 336 -2.73 -10.69 11.61
C MET A 336 -3.96 -10.86 12.49
N PHE A 337 -4.56 -9.73 12.90
CA PHE A 337 -5.73 -9.71 13.77
C PHE A 337 -6.83 -8.86 13.15
N LEU A 338 -7.99 -9.47 12.90
CA LEU A 338 -9.17 -8.75 12.44
C LEU A 338 -9.80 -7.99 13.61
N ARG A 339 -10.05 -6.70 13.43
CA ARG A 339 -10.78 -5.87 14.39
C ARG A 339 -12.24 -6.34 14.49
N GLY A 340 -12.81 -6.29 15.70
CA GLY A 340 -14.13 -6.88 15.98
C GLY A 340 -15.31 -6.31 15.19
N ASN A 341 -15.17 -5.10 14.66
CA ASN A 341 -16.13 -4.42 13.82
C ASN A 341 -15.49 -3.98 12.48
N ALA A 342 -14.88 -4.91 11.77
CA ALA A 342 -14.20 -4.64 10.51
C ALA A 342 -14.78 -5.41 9.33
N VAL A 343 -14.61 -4.83 8.15
CA VAL A 343 -14.81 -5.50 6.87
C VAL A 343 -13.44 -5.53 6.18
N TYR A 344 -12.90 -6.72 5.98
CA TYR A 344 -11.67 -6.96 5.25
C TYR A 344 -12.02 -7.78 4.01
N PHE A 345 -11.44 -7.45 2.86
CA PHE A 345 -11.79 -8.12 1.62
C PHE A 345 -10.57 -8.47 0.77
N THR A 346 -10.64 -9.61 0.10
CA THR A 346 -9.57 -10.18 -0.71
C THR A 346 -10.15 -10.81 -1.96
N SER A 347 -9.29 -11.35 -2.82
CA SER A 347 -9.69 -12.15 -3.97
C SER A 347 -8.62 -13.18 -4.29
N GLU A 348 -8.99 -14.45 -4.42
CA GLU A 348 -8.08 -15.49 -4.93
C GLU A 348 -7.80 -15.36 -6.43
N ASP A 349 -8.61 -14.60 -7.17
CA ASP A 349 -8.53 -14.55 -8.65
C ASP A 349 -7.29 -13.84 -9.23
N ILE A 350 -6.57 -13.04 -8.43
CA ILE A 350 -5.52 -12.16 -8.94
C ILE A 350 -4.15 -12.76 -8.64
N HIS A 351 -3.42 -13.13 -9.67
CA HIS A 351 -2.00 -13.53 -9.61
C HIS A 351 -1.10 -12.66 -10.49
N HIS A 352 -1.70 -12.02 -11.49
CA HIS A 352 -1.07 -11.09 -12.43
C HIS A 352 -2.00 -9.88 -12.64
N ILE A 353 -1.68 -8.77 -11.98
CA ILE A 353 -2.55 -7.58 -11.89
C ILE A 353 -2.92 -6.95 -13.26
N LEU A 354 -2.13 -7.20 -14.31
CA LEU A 354 -2.36 -6.63 -15.64
C LEU A 354 -3.23 -7.50 -16.56
N SER A 355 -3.46 -8.77 -16.22
CA SER A 355 -4.16 -9.73 -17.08
C SER A 355 -5.34 -10.39 -16.40
N ASP A 356 -5.28 -10.57 -15.08
CA ASP A 356 -6.31 -11.27 -14.35
C ASP A 356 -7.49 -10.34 -14.04
N THR A 357 -8.64 -10.95 -13.76
CA THR A 357 -9.90 -10.23 -13.54
C THR A 357 -10.48 -10.63 -12.20
N LEU A 358 -10.90 -9.65 -11.40
CA LEU A 358 -11.47 -9.87 -10.07
C LEU A 358 -12.93 -10.28 -10.20
N LYS A 359 -13.20 -11.58 -10.24
CA LYS A 359 -14.56 -12.13 -10.37
C LYS A 359 -15.19 -12.48 -9.03
N THR A 360 -14.39 -12.71 -8.01
CA THR A 360 -14.82 -13.14 -6.69
C THR A 360 -14.30 -12.16 -5.65
N LEU A 361 -15.22 -11.62 -4.85
CA LEU A 361 -14.87 -10.81 -3.68
C LEU A 361 -15.06 -11.64 -2.42
N ASP A 362 -13.96 -11.94 -1.73
CA ASP A 362 -13.95 -12.67 -0.47
C ASP A 362 -13.95 -11.67 0.70
N LEU A 363 -14.98 -11.67 1.54
CA LEU A 363 -15.08 -10.79 2.71
C LEU A 363 -14.87 -11.58 3.99
N VAL A 364 -14.06 -11.05 4.90
CA VAL A 364 -13.98 -11.46 6.30
C VAL A 364 -14.50 -10.32 7.17
N ILE A 365 -15.54 -10.60 7.94
CA ILE A 365 -16.30 -9.57 8.67
C ILE A 365 -16.34 -9.88 10.16
N GLY A 366 -15.90 -8.91 10.96
CA GLY A 366 -16.27 -8.79 12.36
C GLY A 366 -17.48 -7.87 12.49
N ALA A 367 -18.51 -8.28 13.24
CA ALA A 367 -19.76 -7.53 13.39
C ALA A 367 -20.14 -7.32 14.86
N ASP A 368 -19.14 -7.03 15.71
CA ASP A 368 -19.36 -6.72 17.13
C ASP A 368 -19.98 -5.32 17.32
N ALA A 369 -19.82 -4.43 16.33
CA ALA A 369 -20.44 -3.12 16.24
C ALA A 369 -20.63 -2.74 14.77
N ASP A 370 -21.35 -1.64 14.53
CA ASP A 370 -21.53 -1.10 13.18
C ASP A 370 -20.18 -0.71 12.56
N SER A 371 -20.08 -0.88 11.25
CA SER A 371 -18.88 -0.52 10.48
C SER A 371 -19.21 -0.16 9.04
N GLU A 372 -18.30 0.54 8.38
CA GLU A 372 -18.42 0.89 6.97
C GLU A 372 -17.02 0.94 6.32
N ILE A 373 -16.93 0.48 5.08
CA ILE A 373 -15.76 0.65 4.22
C ILE A 373 -16.20 0.78 2.76
N VAL A 374 -15.34 1.33 1.92
CA VAL A 374 -15.58 1.38 0.46
C VAL A 374 -14.68 0.36 -0.22
N PHE A 375 -15.28 -0.56 -0.98
CA PHE A 375 -14.59 -1.31 -2.01
C PHE A 375 -14.59 -0.48 -3.30
N TYR A 376 -13.40 -0.18 -3.82
CA TYR A 376 -13.22 0.65 -5.00
C TYR A 376 -12.60 -0.14 -6.16
N ASP A 377 -13.16 0.06 -7.35
CA ASP A 377 -12.69 -0.53 -8.59
C ASP A 377 -12.80 0.47 -9.75
N ASP A 378 -11.88 0.40 -10.72
CA ASP A 378 -11.90 1.14 -11.98
C ASP A 378 -10.97 0.44 -12.99
N ASP A 379 -10.65 1.06 -14.12
CA ASP A 379 -9.78 0.44 -15.13
C ASP A 379 -8.30 0.26 -14.72
N GLY A 380 -7.90 0.75 -13.54
CA GLY A 380 -6.55 0.63 -13.00
C GLY A 380 -5.47 1.46 -13.71
N HIS A 381 -5.79 2.11 -14.83
CA HIS A 381 -4.79 2.62 -15.79
C HIS A 381 -5.01 4.07 -16.19
N THR A 382 -6.24 4.46 -16.52
CA THR A 382 -6.53 5.79 -17.09
C THR A 382 -7.01 6.79 -16.04
N GLN A 383 -7.16 8.05 -16.44
CA GLN A 383 -7.75 9.09 -15.62
C GLN A 383 -9.28 9.16 -15.75
N ASN A 384 -9.92 8.19 -16.41
CA ASN A 384 -11.37 8.14 -16.59
C ASN A 384 -12.15 8.16 -15.27
N TYR A 385 -11.56 7.68 -14.18
CA TYR A 385 -12.15 7.79 -12.83
C TYR A 385 -12.48 9.24 -12.43
N LYS A 386 -11.75 10.24 -12.98
CA LYS A 386 -12.03 11.67 -12.76
C LYS A 386 -13.33 12.13 -13.43
N HIS A 387 -13.85 11.34 -14.36
CA HIS A 387 -15.07 11.58 -15.12
C HIS A 387 -16.23 10.67 -14.70
N GLY A 388 -16.11 9.98 -13.55
CA GLY A 388 -17.16 9.12 -13.01
C GLY A 388 -17.06 7.64 -13.39
N GLU A 389 -16.09 7.27 -14.24
CA GLU A 389 -15.84 5.87 -14.63
C GLU A 389 -15.07 5.11 -13.55
N TYR A 390 -15.75 4.88 -12.43
CA TYR A 390 -15.31 4.04 -11.32
C TYR A 390 -16.51 3.31 -10.72
N ALA A 391 -16.25 2.34 -9.85
CA ALA A 391 -17.23 1.68 -9.01
C ALA A 391 -16.80 1.81 -7.55
N ALA A 392 -17.48 2.65 -6.79
CA ALA A 392 -17.27 2.79 -5.35
C ALA A 392 -18.44 2.12 -4.63
N THR A 393 -18.23 0.90 -4.16
CA THR A 393 -19.25 0.14 -3.41
C THR A 393 -19.04 0.37 -1.92
N ARG A 394 -19.90 1.19 -1.32
CA ARG A 394 -19.99 1.30 0.14
C ARG A 394 -20.55 -0.01 0.69
N ILE A 395 -19.79 -0.63 1.61
CA ILE A 395 -20.16 -1.85 2.33
C ILE A 395 -20.33 -1.44 3.78
N SER A 396 -21.58 -1.40 4.24
CA SER A 396 -21.92 -1.09 5.64
C SER A 396 -22.42 -2.34 6.34
N VAL A 397 -21.99 -2.53 7.59
CA VAL A 397 -22.44 -3.62 8.45
C VAL A 397 -23.21 -3.01 9.60
N LYS A 398 -24.49 -3.40 9.72
CA LYS A 398 -25.27 -3.19 10.94
C LYS A 398 -25.18 -4.43 11.81
N ALA A 399 -24.67 -4.26 13.03
CA ALA A 399 -24.57 -5.32 14.02
C ALA A 399 -25.94 -5.62 14.68
N GLY A 400 -25.96 -6.54 15.64
CA GLY A 400 -27.18 -6.99 16.33
C GLY A 400 -27.57 -8.43 15.98
N ASP A 401 -28.76 -8.88 16.36
CA ASP A 401 -29.18 -10.27 16.12
C ASP A 401 -29.38 -10.58 14.62
N ARG A 402 -29.79 -9.57 13.84
CA ARG A 402 -29.75 -9.60 12.37
C ARG A 402 -28.61 -8.72 11.89
N LYS A 403 -27.56 -9.35 11.36
CA LYS A 403 -26.46 -8.62 10.73
C LYS A 403 -26.87 -8.25 9.32
N ILE A 404 -26.89 -6.96 9.00
CA ILE A 404 -27.20 -6.47 7.65
C ILE A 404 -25.91 -5.97 7.03
N ILE A 405 -25.46 -6.63 5.96
CA ILE A 405 -24.31 -6.24 5.17
C ILE A 405 -24.86 -5.61 3.88
N ALA A 406 -24.90 -4.28 3.86
CA ALA A 406 -25.50 -3.50 2.78
C ALA A 406 -24.43 -3.02 1.80
N PHE A 407 -24.63 -3.32 0.52
CA PHE A 407 -23.79 -2.91 -0.61
C PHE A 407 -24.49 -1.81 -1.38
N ARG A 408 -23.84 -0.66 -1.55
CA ARG A 408 -24.36 0.50 -2.30
C ARG A 408 -23.29 1.02 -3.23
N LYS A 409 -23.43 0.78 -4.53
CA LYS A 409 -22.45 1.19 -5.54
C LYS A 409 -22.79 2.56 -6.14
N GLU A 410 -21.76 3.39 -6.27
CA GLU A 410 -21.78 4.64 -7.03
C GLU A 410 -20.73 4.60 -8.16
N GLY A 411 -20.96 5.40 -9.21
CA GLY A 411 -20.10 5.50 -10.39
C GLY A 411 -20.54 4.59 -11.55
N SER A 412 -20.03 4.87 -12.76
CA SER A 412 -20.49 4.23 -14.00
C SER A 412 -19.72 2.97 -14.40
N TYR A 413 -18.63 2.63 -13.71
CA TYR A 413 -17.88 1.42 -14.03
C TYR A 413 -18.71 0.19 -13.67
N ALA A 414 -18.84 -0.76 -14.60
CA ALA A 414 -19.68 -1.94 -14.39
C ALA A 414 -19.18 -2.79 -13.19
N GLY A 415 -17.87 -2.85 -12.99
CA GLY A 415 -17.21 -3.78 -12.08
C GLY A 415 -17.09 -5.17 -12.70
N THR A 416 -16.17 -5.98 -12.19
CA THR A 416 -15.91 -7.34 -12.70
C THR A 416 -16.34 -8.47 -11.75
N VAL A 417 -16.76 -8.11 -10.53
CA VAL A 417 -17.24 -9.05 -9.51
C VAL A 417 -18.52 -9.75 -9.97
N GLU A 418 -18.47 -11.08 -10.02
CA GLU A 418 -19.58 -11.97 -10.33
C GLU A 418 -20.05 -12.76 -9.08
N ARG A 419 -19.15 -13.01 -8.12
CA ARG A 419 -19.39 -13.81 -6.91
C ARG A 419 -18.94 -13.09 -5.65
N ILE A 420 -19.65 -13.35 -4.56
CA ILE A 420 -19.33 -12.86 -3.23
C ILE A 420 -19.27 -14.05 -2.28
N ASN A 421 -18.12 -14.19 -1.62
CA ASN A 421 -17.94 -15.09 -0.50
C ASN A 421 -17.83 -14.26 0.77
N LEU A 422 -18.52 -14.65 1.83
CA LEU A 422 -18.53 -13.93 3.10
C LEU A 422 -18.24 -14.90 4.24
N LYS A 423 -17.26 -14.56 5.06
CA LYS A 423 -16.93 -15.19 6.33
C LYS A 423 -17.24 -14.20 7.45
N LEU A 424 -18.37 -14.38 8.11
CA LEU A 424 -18.78 -13.58 9.26
C LEU A 424 -18.34 -14.28 10.55
N ILE A 425 -17.50 -13.63 11.35
CA ILE A 425 -17.09 -14.16 12.65
C ILE A 425 -18.29 -14.15 13.59
N SER A 426 -18.61 -15.31 14.16
CA SER A 426 -19.74 -15.46 15.08
C SER A 426 -19.43 -16.52 16.13
N LYS A 427 -18.68 -16.10 17.17
CA LYS A 427 -18.12 -17.02 18.17
C LYS A 427 -19.17 -17.74 19.01
N GLU A 428 -20.28 -17.06 19.28
CA GLU A 428 -21.31 -17.54 20.20
C GLU A 428 -22.38 -18.37 19.50
N LYS A 429 -22.74 -18.05 18.25
CA LYS A 429 -23.92 -18.61 17.57
C LYS A 429 -23.68 -18.77 16.07
N GLY A 430 -24.30 -19.80 15.48
CA GLY A 430 -24.45 -19.90 14.03
C GLY A 430 -25.64 -19.07 13.52
N ALA A 431 -25.78 -18.98 12.21
CA ALA A 431 -26.97 -18.36 11.61
C ALA A 431 -28.21 -19.24 11.79
N TYR A 432 -29.37 -18.60 11.97
CA TYR A 432 -30.69 -19.21 11.85
C TYR A 432 -31.13 -19.25 10.37
N TRP A 433 -30.95 -18.14 9.65
CA TRP A 433 -31.13 -18.06 8.20
C TRP A 433 -30.20 -17.00 7.61
N VAL A 434 -29.95 -17.12 6.31
CA VAL A 434 -29.21 -16.13 5.51
C VAL A 434 -30.04 -15.80 4.28
N SER A 435 -30.03 -14.53 3.86
CA SER A 435 -30.65 -14.11 2.60
C SER A 435 -29.76 -13.15 1.83
N VAL A 436 -29.91 -13.14 0.51
CA VAL A 436 -29.24 -12.20 -0.41
C VAL A 436 -30.31 -11.53 -1.25
N ALA A 437 -30.36 -10.19 -1.23
CA ALA A 437 -31.39 -9.39 -1.89
C ALA A 437 -32.83 -9.87 -1.55
N GLY A 438 -33.05 -10.26 -0.29
CA GLY A 438 -34.32 -10.76 0.22
C GLY A 438 -34.65 -12.23 -0.13
N LYS A 439 -33.79 -12.92 -0.89
CA LYS A 439 -33.96 -14.35 -1.21
C LYS A 439 -33.22 -15.22 -0.20
N PRO A 440 -33.88 -16.13 0.53
CA PRO A 440 -33.20 -17.06 1.44
C PRO A 440 -32.19 -17.95 0.71
N LEU A 441 -31.06 -18.24 1.34
CA LEU A 441 -30.05 -19.17 0.86
C LEU A 441 -30.19 -20.54 1.53
N THR A 442 -29.88 -21.58 0.77
CA THR A 442 -29.82 -22.96 1.27
C THR A 442 -28.77 -23.11 2.36
N ARG A 443 -29.16 -23.72 3.48
CA ARG A 443 -28.24 -24.12 4.54
C ARG A 443 -27.61 -25.47 4.22
N TYR A 444 -26.30 -25.55 4.36
CA TYR A 444 -25.56 -26.80 4.35
C TYR A 444 -25.13 -27.19 5.77
N ILE A 445 -25.20 -28.49 6.07
CA ILE A 445 -24.82 -29.04 7.38
C ILE A 445 -23.37 -29.55 7.35
N VAL A 446 -22.87 -29.95 6.18
CA VAL A 446 -21.52 -30.50 5.98
C VAL A 446 -20.77 -29.62 4.99
N SER A 447 -19.47 -29.44 5.23
CA SER A 447 -18.58 -28.60 4.41
C SER A 447 -18.56 -29.02 2.96
N ASP A 448 -18.45 -30.32 2.65
CA ASP A 448 -18.28 -30.80 1.28
C ASP A 448 -19.46 -30.41 0.37
N GLY A 449 -20.68 -30.43 0.93
CA GLY A 449 -21.88 -29.98 0.23
C GLY A 449 -21.88 -28.47 -0.03
N PHE A 450 -21.37 -27.68 0.92
CA PHE A 450 -21.20 -26.23 0.75
C PHE A 450 -20.06 -25.88 -0.22
N GLU A 451 -18.97 -26.64 -0.21
CA GLU A 451 -17.84 -26.43 -1.11
C GLU A 451 -18.21 -26.72 -2.57
N ALA A 452 -19.01 -27.76 -2.82
CA ALA A 452 -19.51 -28.11 -4.14
C ALA A 452 -20.65 -27.21 -4.65
N ALA A 453 -21.27 -26.40 -3.78
CA ALA A 453 -22.41 -25.57 -4.14
C ALA A 453 -21.99 -24.22 -4.74
N ASP A 454 -22.75 -23.75 -5.74
CA ASP A 454 -22.60 -22.41 -6.32
C ASP A 454 -23.07 -21.30 -5.37
N GLU A 455 -24.06 -21.59 -4.52
CA GLU A 455 -24.61 -20.66 -3.53
C GLU A 455 -25.11 -21.40 -2.29
N GLY A 456 -25.09 -20.71 -1.15
CA GLY A 456 -25.56 -21.27 0.11
C GLY A 456 -24.82 -20.69 1.31
N TRP A 457 -25.09 -21.26 2.48
CA TRP A 457 -24.36 -20.93 3.68
C TRP A 457 -24.10 -22.15 4.57
N PHE A 458 -23.02 -22.08 5.34
CA PHE A 458 -22.53 -23.11 6.23
C PHE A 458 -21.96 -22.47 7.50
N TYR A 459 -22.11 -23.13 8.65
CA TYR A 459 -21.49 -22.69 9.89
C TYR A 459 -20.26 -23.54 10.19
N ASN A 460 -19.08 -22.93 10.12
CA ASN A 460 -17.82 -23.57 10.42
C ASN A 460 -17.61 -23.62 11.94
N MET A 461 -17.64 -24.82 12.51
CA MET A 461 -17.53 -25.04 13.96
C MET A 461 -16.12 -24.75 14.51
N SER A 462 -15.08 -24.99 13.71
CA SER A 462 -13.67 -24.80 14.12
C SER A 462 -13.32 -23.33 14.20
N GLU A 463 -13.65 -22.57 13.16
CA GLU A 463 -13.44 -21.12 13.11
C GLU A 463 -14.50 -20.34 13.89
N ARG A 464 -15.64 -20.97 14.20
CA ARG A 464 -16.85 -20.32 14.71
C ARG A 464 -17.24 -19.12 13.82
N SER A 465 -17.45 -19.42 12.54
CA SER A 465 -17.74 -18.45 11.49
C SER A 465 -18.92 -18.92 10.63
N ILE A 466 -19.74 -17.96 10.19
CA ILE A 466 -20.82 -18.21 9.22
C ILE A 466 -20.25 -17.90 7.84
N GLN A 467 -20.18 -18.92 6.99
CA GLN A 467 -19.66 -18.83 5.64
C GLN A 467 -20.82 -18.78 4.66
N VAL A 468 -20.77 -17.87 3.69
CA VAL A 468 -21.81 -17.63 2.68
C VAL A 468 -21.15 -17.57 1.31
N LYS A 469 -21.73 -18.25 0.32
CA LYS A 469 -21.39 -18.14 -1.10
C LYS A 469 -22.62 -17.68 -1.85
N CYS A 470 -22.47 -16.69 -2.74
CA CYS A 470 -23.56 -16.28 -3.62
C CYS A 470 -23.04 -15.61 -4.89
N ARG A 471 -23.88 -15.60 -5.93
CA ARG A 471 -23.68 -14.69 -7.06
C ARG A 471 -23.99 -13.26 -6.62
N LYS A 472 -23.16 -12.31 -7.05
CA LYS A 472 -23.44 -10.89 -6.87
C LYS A 472 -24.76 -10.57 -7.60
N PRO A 473 -25.76 -9.96 -6.93
CA PRO A 473 -26.95 -9.48 -7.61
C PRO A 473 -26.62 -8.45 -8.70
N GLU A 474 -27.37 -8.43 -9.80
CA GLU A 474 -27.19 -7.46 -10.91
C GLU A 474 -27.46 -6.00 -10.50
N LYS A 475 -28.12 -5.79 -9.35
CA LYS A 475 -28.44 -4.46 -8.83
C LYS A 475 -27.20 -3.81 -8.21
N ASP A 476 -27.09 -2.50 -8.39
CA ASP A 476 -26.06 -1.69 -7.70
C ASP A 476 -26.29 -1.58 -6.18
N GLU A 477 -27.51 -1.89 -5.72
CA GLU A 477 -27.88 -1.92 -4.30
C GLU A 477 -28.52 -3.25 -3.92
N PHE A 478 -27.96 -3.89 -2.90
CA PHE A 478 -28.52 -5.09 -2.28
C PHE A 478 -27.96 -5.30 -0.87
N ASP A 479 -28.64 -6.16 -0.11
CA ASP A 479 -28.22 -6.53 1.23
C ASP A 479 -28.00 -8.05 1.31
N ILE A 480 -26.97 -8.44 2.06
CA ILE A 480 -26.84 -9.79 2.60
C ILE A 480 -27.23 -9.71 4.08
N VAL A 481 -28.23 -10.49 4.48
CA VAL A 481 -28.69 -10.53 5.87
C VAL A 481 -28.36 -11.88 6.46
N VAL A 482 -27.63 -11.87 7.59
CA VAL A 482 -27.30 -13.04 8.38
C VAL A 482 -28.02 -12.92 9.72
N SER A 483 -29.08 -13.70 9.92
CA SER A 483 -29.80 -13.74 11.20
C SER A 483 -29.15 -14.76 12.13
N THR A 484 -28.86 -14.33 13.34
CA THR A 484 -28.40 -15.14 14.49
C THR A 484 -29.40 -15.07 15.64
N GLU A 485 -30.64 -14.68 15.33
CA GLU A 485 -31.75 -14.60 16.28
C GLU A 485 -31.95 -15.94 16.99
N LYS A 486 -32.53 -15.86 18.20
CA LYS A 486 -32.88 -17.08 18.94
C LYS A 486 -33.93 -17.85 18.14
N PHE A 487 -33.64 -19.13 17.90
CA PHE A 487 -34.63 -20.09 17.45
C PHE A 487 -35.31 -20.68 18.68
N ASP A 488 -36.60 -20.40 18.84
CA ASP A 488 -37.40 -21.01 19.89
C ASP A 488 -37.80 -22.43 19.49
N LEU A 489 -37.10 -23.42 20.04
CA LEU A 489 -37.34 -24.83 19.77
C LEU A 489 -38.65 -25.37 20.36
N ILE A 490 -39.29 -24.65 21.29
CA ILE A 490 -40.36 -25.21 22.14
C ILE A 490 -41.42 -24.20 22.64
N GLY A 491 -41.39 -22.93 22.23
CA GLY A 491 -42.30 -21.89 22.75
C GLY A 491 -41.87 -21.31 24.10
N MET A 492 -40.57 -21.36 24.44
CA MET A 492 -40.01 -20.88 25.71
C MET A 492 -39.17 -19.60 25.58
N ALA A 493 -39.22 -18.90 24.46
CA ALA A 493 -38.69 -17.54 24.40
C ALA A 493 -39.67 -16.59 25.11
N ASP A 494 -39.45 -16.37 26.41
CA ASP A 494 -40.16 -15.34 27.17
C ASP A 494 -40.00 -13.95 26.51
N GLU A 495 -41.08 -13.16 26.57
CA GLU A 495 -41.30 -11.81 26.00
C GLU A 495 -40.13 -10.82 26.18
#